data_AF-A0A4Q3YI38-F1
#
_entry.id   AF-A0A4Q3YI38-F1
#
_cell.length_a   1.000
_cell.length_b   1.000
_cell.length_c   1.000
_cell.angle_alpha   90.00
_cell.angle_beta   90.00
_cell.angle_gamma   90.00
#
_symmetry.space_group_name_H-M   'P 1'
#
loop_
_entity.id
_entity.type
_entity.pdbx_description
1 polymer ?
#
loop_
_entity_poly.entity_id
_entity_poly.type
_entity_poly.pdbx_seq_one_letter_code
_entity_poly.pdbx_strand_id
1 'polypeptide(L)'
;MKFLIDANLPDQLTREFVDAGHECTHVETILPRYSPDTTIARIANETGAVVVSRDSDYAQFSRDGLLTAPLIWVRLGNLRRAALAAAIRSRLPAIINSIEAGERIIVIR
;
A
#
# COMPACT_ATOMS: atom_id res chain seq x y z
N MET A 1 -7.19 9.57 -3.04
CA MET A 1 -5.72 9.43 -3.16
C MET A 1 -5.40 8.35 -4.18
N LYS A 2 -4.12 8.14 -4.52
CA LYS A 2 -3.66 7.04 -5.39
C LYS A 2 -2.98 5.96 -4.55
N PHE A 3 -3.26 4.70 -4.83
CA PHE A 3 -2.71 3.56 -4.11
C PHE A 3 -2.07 2.56 -5.07
N LEU A 4 -0.93 2.00 -4.66
CA LEU A 4 -0.23 0.91 -5.31
C LEU A 4 -0.18 -0.30 -4.37
N ILE A 5 -0.89 -1.36 -4.73
CA ILE A 5 -0.91 -2.60 -3.97
C ILE A 5 0.21 -3.51 -4.49
N ASP A 6 1.12 -3.87 -3.60
CA ASP A 6 2.23 -4.77 -3.85
C ASP A 6 1.76 -6.22 -4.16
N ALA A 7 2.58 -6.96 -4.89
CA ALA A 7 2.27 -8.32 -5.38
C ALA A 7 2.10 -9.35 -4.24
N ASN A 8 2.61 -9.05 -3.04
CA ASN A 8 2.40 -9.89 -1.85
C ASN A 8 0.98 -9.76 -1.26
N LEU A 9 0.15 -8.87 -1.78
CA LEU A 9 -1.24 -8.67 -1.36
C LEU A 9 -2.21 -9.13 -2.47
N PRO A 10 -3.45 -9.49 -2.10
CA PRO A 10 -4.43 -9.90 -3.10
C PRO A 10 -4.93 -8.69 -3.92
N ASP A 11 -5.05 -8.86 -5.24
CA ASP A 11 -5.65 -7.90 -6.18
C ASP A 11 -7.05 -7.42 -5.75
N GLN A 12 -7.85 -8.29 -5.11
CA GLN A 12 -9.20 -7.95 -4.63
C GLN A 12 -9.19 -6.76 -3.67
N LEU A 13 -8.06 -6.50 -3.00
CA LEU A 13 -7.92 -5.38 -2.08
C LEU A 13 -8.05 -4.02 -2.78
N THR A 14 -7.79 -3.95 -4.10
CA THR A 14 -8.01 -2.73 -4.90
C THR A 14 -9.43 -2.18 -4.75
N ARG A 15 -10.43 -3.06 -4.68
CA ARG A 15 -11.84 -2.68 -4.56
C ARG A 15 -12.14 -1.91 -3.28
N GLU A 16 -11.47 -2.24 -2.19
CA GLU A 16 -11.66 -1.57 -0.89
C GLU A 16 -11.30 -0.09 -0.96
N PHE A 17 -10.27 0.26 -1.73
CA PHE A 17 -9.86 1.63 -1.95
C PHE A 17 -10.73 2.33 -3.00
N VAL A 18 -11.10 1.63 -4.08
CA VAL A 18 -11.97 2.17 -5.13
C VAL A 18 -13.36 2.48 -4.60
N ASP A 19 -13.96 1.58 -3.82
CA ASP A 19 -15.27 1.76 -3.18
C ASP A 19 -15.26 2.95 -2.19
N ALA A 20 -14.10 3.29 -1.63
CA ALA A 20 -13.89 4.47 -0.80
C ALA A 20 -13.63 5.77 -1.59
N GLY A 21 -13.71 5.73 -2.92
CA GLY A 21 -13.52 6.90 -3.79
C GLY A 21 -12.05 7.21 -4.10
N HIS A 22 -11.18 6.20 -4.14
CA HIS A 22 -9.76 6.37 -4.43
C HIS A 22 -9.31 5.63 -5.70
N GLU A 23 -8.24 6.10 -6.32
CA GLU A 23 -7.59 5.39 -7.41
C GLU A 23 -6.68 4.31 -6.80
N CYS A 24 -6.82 3.07 -7.26
CA CYS A 24 -6.00 1.97 -6.76
C CYS A 24 -5.61 1.03 -7.88
N THR A 25 -4.32 0.73 -7.96
CA THR A 25 -3.74 -0.15 -8.96
C THR A 25 -2.93 -1.24 -8.28
N HIS A 26 -3.10 -2.48 -8.70
CA HIS A 26 -2.25 -3.58 -8.27
C HIS A 26 -0.98 -3.62 -9.13
N VAL A 27 0.20 -3.75 -8.54
CA VAL A 27 1.48 -3.61 -9.26
C VAL A 27 1.59 -4.59 -10.44
N GLU A 28 1.11 -5.83 -10.31
CA GLU A 28 1.13 -6.83 -11.39
C GLU A 28 0.26 -6.45 -12.61
N THR A 29 -0.62 -5.45 -12.50
CA THR A 29 -1.43 -4.98 -13.66
C THR A 29 -0.68 -3.99 -14.54
N ILE A 30 0.37 -3.35 -14.02
CA ILE A 30 1.15 -2.31 -14.69
C ILE A 30 2.63 -2.65 -14.81
N LEU A 31 3.09 -3.70 -14.13
CA LEU A 31 4.47 -4.16 -14.10
C LEU A 31 4.56 -5.66 -14.36
N PRO A 32 5.66 -6.13 -14.99
CA PRO A 32 6.02 -7.54 -15.00
C PRO A 32 6.06 -8.15 -13.59
N ARG A 33 5.68 -9.42 -13.47
CA ARG A 33 5.60 -10.18 -12.20
C ARG A 33 6.86 -10.19 -11.33
N TYR A 34 8.01 -9.84 -11.89
CA TYR A 34 9.31 -9.85 -11.22
C TYR A 34 9.97 -8.46 -11.23
N SER A 35 9.18 -7.40 -11.38
CA SER A 35 9.69 -6.05 -11.21
C SER A 35 10.25 -5.86 -9.80
N PRO A 36 11.45 -5.29 -9.64
CA PRO A 36 12.03 -5.05 -8.32
C PRO A 36 11.19 -4.08 -7.49
N ASP A 37 11.18 -4.25 -6.16
CA ASP A 37 10.49 -3.33 -5.25
C ASP A 37 10.96 -1.88 -5.37
N THR A 38 12.23 -1.67 -5.74
CA THR A 38 12.76 -0.33 -6.03
C THR A 38 12.07 0.34 -7.23
N THR A 39 11.57 -0.45 -8.19
CA THR A 39 10.78 0.06 -9.32
C THR A 39 9.40 0.48 -8.85
N ILE A 40 8.77 -0.30 -7.98
CA ILE A 40 7.47 0.04 -7.36
C ILE A 40 7.63 1.31 -6.52
N ALA A 41 8.68 1.41 -5.70
CA ALA A 41 8.99 2.58 -4.89
C ALA A 41 9.21 3.84 -5.75
N ARG A 42 9.93 3.71 -6.88
CA ARG A 42 10.11 4.82 -7.82
C ARG A 42 8.77 5.30 -8.39
N ILE A 43 7.93 4.38 -8.86
CA ILE A 43 6.60 4.73 -9.40
C ILE A 43 5.73 5.40 -8.34
N ALA A 44 5.76 4.88 -7.11
CA ALA A 44 5.05 5.48 -6.00
C ALA A 44 5.50 6.93 -5.74
N ASN A 45 6.81 7.18 -5.73
CA ASN A 45 7.36 8.52 -5.56
C ASN A 45 6.98 9.46 -6.71
N GLU A 46 7.08 8.99 -7.96
CA GLU A 46 6.78 9.79 -9.16
C GLU A 46 5.29 10.15 -9.27
N THR A 47 4.41 9.24 -8.86
CA THR A 47 2.95 9.41 -8.98
C THR A 47 2.28 9.94 -7.71
N GLY A 48 3.02 10.04 -6.61
CA GLY A 48 2.49 10.33 -5.28
C GLY A 48 1.56 9.22 -4.75
N ALA A 49 1.71 8.00 -5.26
CA ALA A 49 0.87 6.88 -4.86
C ALA A 49 1.35 6.27 -3.54
N VAL A 50 0.40 5.98 -2.66
CA VAL A 50 0.64 5.32 -1.38
C VAL A 50 0.91 3.83 -1.64
N VAL A 51 2.04 3.33 -1.15
CA VAL A 51 2.39 1.91 -1.26
C VAL A 51 1.64 1.13 -0.18
N VAL A 52 1.02 0.01 -0.54
CA VAL A 52 0.41 -0.93 0.39
C VAL A 52 1.15 -2.25 0.26
N SER A 53 1.84 -2.67 1.32
CA SER A 53 2.65 -3.90 1.30
C SER A 53 2.73 -4.57 2.67
N ARG A 54 3.01 -5.88 2.67
CA ARG A 54 3.43 -6.64 3.86
C ARG A 54 4.94 -6.71 4.03
N ASP A 55 5.70 -6.41 2.98
CA ASP A 55 7.15 -6.55 2.99
C ASP A 55 7.81 -5.51 3.90
N SER A 56 8.82 -5.95 4.65
CA SER A 56 9.63 -5.07 5.47
C SER A 56 10.56 -4.18 4.64
N ASP A 57 10.87 -4.56 3.41
CA ASP A 57 11.83 -3.85 2.56
C ASP A 57 11.33 -2.44 2.23
N TYR A 58 10.03 -2.25 2.01
CA TYR A 58 9.46 -0.90 1.84
C TYR A 58 9.61 -0.01 3.08
N ALA A 59 9.53 -0.59 4.28
CA ALA A 59 9.75 0.16 5.51
C ALA A 59 11.22 0.55 5.65
N GLN A 60 12.15 -0.29 5.18
CA GLN A 60 13.55 0.09 5.06
C GLN A 60 13.75 1.18 4.02
N PHE A 61 13.18 1.06 2.82
CA PHE A 61 13.25 2.10 1.78
C PHE A 61 12.71 3.44 2.26
N SER A 62 11.66 3.46 3.08
CA SER A 62 11.12 4.70 3.65
C SER A 62 12.06 5.36 4.66
N ARG A 63 12.81 4.55 5.44
CA ARG A 63 13.83 5.04 6.39
C ARG A 63 15.07 5.53 5.67
N ASP A 64 15.49 4.82 4.64
CA ASP A 64 16.69 5.13 3.83
C ASP A 64 16.43 6.27 2.83
N GLY A 65 15.18 6.73 2.70
CA GLY A 65 14.78 7.82 1.82
C GLY A 65 14.57 7.41 0.35
N LEU A 66 14.65 6.11 0.03
CA LEU A 66 14.38 5.57 -1.30
C LEU A 66 12.88 5.56 -1.62
N LEU A 67 12.02 5.38 -0.62
CA LEU A 67 10.58 5.56 -0.72
C LEU A 67 10.18 6.83 0.04
N THR A 68 9.83 7.88 -0.70
CA THR A 68 9.37 9.16 -0.14
C THR A 68 7.85 9.23 -0.04
N ALA A 69 7.14 8.42 -0.85
CA ALA A 69 5.70 8.27 -0.75
C ALA A 69 5.27 7.56 0.55
N PRO A 70 4.01 7.76 1.02
CA PRO A 70 3.51 7.08 2.20
C PRO A 70 3.43 5.55 2.01
N LEU A 71 3.68 4.81 3.09
CA LEU A 71 3.61 3.37 3.16
C LEU A 71 2.53 2.94 4.15
N ILE A 72 1.58 2.15 3.68
CA ILE A 72 0.69 1.35 4.52
C ILE A 72 1.35 -0.02 4.70
N TRP A 73 1.92 -0.24 5.88
CA TRP A 73 2.58 -1.50 6.23
C TRP A 73 1.60 -2.44 6.93
N VAL A 74 1.13 -3.43 6.18
CA VAL A 74 0.15 -4.41 6.65
C VAL A 74 0.86 -5.47 7.49
N ARG A 75 0.71 -5.41 8.81
CA ARG A 75 1.25 -6.39 9.77
C ARG A 75 0.16 -7.22 10.44
N LEU A 76 -0.91 -7.48 9.70
CA LEU A 76 -1.90 -8.48 10.05
C LEU A 76 -1.27 -9.85 9.76
N GLY A 77 -1.42 -10.81 10.68
CA GLY A 77 -0.91 -12.17 10.51
C GLY A 77 -1.52 -12.89 9.30
N ASN A 78 -1.47 -14.22 9.28
CA ASN A 78 -2.07 -14.97 8.16
C ASN A 78 -3.60 -14.94 8.22
N LEU A 79 -4.18 -13.86 7.68
CA LEU A 79 -5.62 -13.69 7.52
C LEU A 79 -6.06 -14.24 6.18
N ARG A 80 -7.27 -14.82 6.16
CA ARG A 80 -7.97 -15.10 4.91
C ARG A 80 -8.20 -13.79 4.17
N ARG A 81 -8.18 -13.84 2.83
CA ARG A 81 -8.34 -12.67 1.95
C ARG A 81 -9.51 -11.76 2.35
N ALA A 82 -10.69 -12.34 2.62
CA ALA A 82 -11.88 -11.60 3.04
C ALA A 82 -11.70 -10.88 4.40
N ALA A 83 -11.02 -11.52 5.35
CA ALA A 83 -10.77 -10.91 6.66
C ALA A 83 -9.74 -9.77 6.56
N LEU A 84 -8.73 -9.91 5.69
CA LEU A 84 -7.79 -8.83 5.38
C LEU A 84 -8.51 -7.64 4.75
N ALA A 85 -9.34 -7.86 3.73
CA ALA A 85 -10.10 -6.80 3.07
C ALA A 85 -11.01 -6.05 4.06
N ALA A 86 -11.76 -6.79 4.89
CA ALA A 86 -12.60 -6.20 5.92
C ALA A 86 -11.79 -5.38 6.96
N ALA A 87 -10.61 -5.88 7.34
CA ALA A 87 -9.72 -5.19 8.27
C ALA A 87 -9.13 -3.89 7.70
N ILE A 88 -8.82 -3.87 6.40
CA ILE A 88 -8.40 -2.64 5.71
C ILE A 88 -9.57 -1.67 5.59
N ARG A 89 -10.73 -2.15 5.11
CA ARG A 89 -11.95 -1.34 4.95
C ARG A 89 -12.31 -0.58 6.22
N SER A 90 -12.34 -1.28 7.36
CA SER A 90 -12.75 -0.68 8.64
C SER A 90 -11.77 0.37 9.17
N ARG A 91 -10.50 0.30 8.78
CA ARG A 91 -9.44 1.21 9.22
C ARG A 91 -9.10 2.29 8.20
N LEU A 92 -9.58 2.15 6.97
CA LEU A 92 -9.24 3.02 5.84
C LEU A 92 -9.43 4.51 6.14
N PRO A 93 -10.54 4.97 6.77
CA PRO A 93 -10.70 6.38 7.11
C PRO A 93 -9.60 6.91 8.06
N ALA A 94 -9.21 6.13 9.06
CA ALA A 94 -8.15 6.51 9.99
C ALA A 94 -6.78 6.53 9.31
N ILE A 95 -6.52 5.58 8.41
CA ILE A 95 -5.29 5.51 7.62
C ILE A 95 -5.15 6.76 6.73
N ILE A 96 -6.23 7.16 6.05
CA ILE A 96 -6.24 8.36 5.20
C ILE A 96 -5.93 9.60 6.03
N ASN A 97 -6.60 9.78 7.18
CA ASN A 97 -6.36 10.91 8.06
C ASN A 97 -4.89 10.98 8.54
N SER A 98 -4.28 9.82 8.86
CA SER A 98 -2.85 9.74 9.20
C SER A 98 -1.95 10.19 8.04
N ILE A 99 -2.25 9.75 6.82
CA ILE A 99 -1.47 10.14 5.63
C ILE A 99 -1.60 11.65 5.38
N GLU A 100 -2.81 12.20 5.48
CA GLU A 100 -3.06 13.64 5.31
C GLU A 100 -2.39 14.48 6.41
N ALA A 101 -2.22 13.93 7.62
CA ALA A 101 -1.45 14.54 8.70
C ALA A 101 0.09 14.48 8.47
N GLY A 102 0.54 13.88 7.37
CA GLY A 102 1.96 13.79 7.00
C GLY A 102 2.68 12.55 7.54
N GLU A 103 1.95 11.57 8.07
CA GLU A 103 2.55 10.30 8.50
C GLU A 103 3.03 9.50 7.28
N ARG A 104 4.32 9.12 7.28
CA ARG A 104 4.93 8.39 6.16
C ARG A 104 4.78 6.88 6.25
N ILE A 105 4.69 6.31 7.45
CA ILE A 105 4.58 4.86 7.64
C ILE A 105 3.42 4.58 8.58
N ILE A 106 2.32 4.06 8.03
CA ILE A 106 1.12 3.70 8.77
C ILE A 106 1.13 2.18 8.95
N VAL A 107 1.23 1.73 10.20
CA VAL A 107 1.30 0.30 10.51
C VAL A 107 -0.08 -0.24 10.90
N ILE A 108 -0.58 -1.21 10.16
CA ILE A 108 -1.84 -1.90 10.46
C ILE A 108 -1.53 -3.19 11.23
N ARG A 109 -2.14 -3.35 12.40
CA ARG A 109 -2.00 -4.54 13.27
C ARG A 109 -3.35 -5.14 13.63
#